data_AF-A0A0A9Z4T2-F1
#
_entry.id   AF-A0A0A9Z4T2-F1
#
_cell.length_a   1.000
_cell.length_b   1.000
_cell.length_c   1.000
_cell.angle_alpha   90.00
_cell.angle_beta   90.00
_cell.angle_gamma   90.00
#
_symmetry.space_group_name_H-M   'P 1'
#
loop_
_entity.id
_entity.type
_entity.pdbx_description
1 polymer ?
#
loop_
_entity_poly.entity_id
_entity_poly.type
_entity_poly.pdbx_seq_one_letter_code
_entity_poly.pdbx_strand_id
1 'polypeptide(L)'
;LPSVIMQSYALVIVSVVVLRDVTAQVEECPQYCSPVNNNYGPACASFGRSFKTFPNLCELFKERCASRRNGGPVIEFVKDGSCTTSVQNPRRIQPAVCPESCPANSNDSGAVCALVGSNFKTFPNYCEM
;
A
#
# COMPACT_ATOMS: atom_id res chain seq x y z
N LEU A 1 -8.95 34.51 51.89
CA LEU A 1 -7.75 34.55 51.03
C LEU A 1 -7.28 33.18 50.46
N PRO A 2 -7.62 31.97 50.98
CA PRO A 2 -7.09 30.72 50.40
C PRO A 2 -7.77 30.31 49.08
N SER A 3 -8.98 30.82 48.82
CA SER A 3 -9.81 30.42 47.67
C SER A 3 -9.31 30.96 46.32
N VAL A 4 -8.64 32.11 46.33
CA VAL A 4 -8.12 32.77 45.10
C VAL A 4 -6.86 32.07 44.59
N ILE A 5 -6.04 31.58 45.51
CA ILE A 5 -4.77 30.89 45.20
C ILE A 5 -5.07 29.55 44.50
N MET A 6 -6.12 28.84 44.91
CA MET A 6 -6.50 27.54 44.35
C MET A 6 -7.02 27.64 42.90
N GLN A 7 -7.71 28.73 42.53
CA GLN A 7 -8.16 28.99 41.16
C GLN A 7 -7.01 29.33 40.20
N SER A 8 -6.01 30.10 40.67
CA SER A 8 -4.83 30.44 39.87
C SER A 8 -3.99 29.22 39.52
N TYR A 9 -3.83 28.26 40.44
CA TYR A 9 -3.12 27.01 40.16
C TYR A 9 -3.83 26.15 39.12
N ALA A 10 -5.17 26.08 39.17
CA ALA A 10 -5.94 25.30 38.21
C ALA A 10 -5.78 25.80 36.76
N LEU A 11 -5.79 27.11 36.55
CA LEU A 11 -5.60 27.71 35.22
C LEU A 11 -4.20 27.48 34.66
N VAL A 12 -3.16 27.58 35.50
CA VAL A 12 -1.77 27.29 35.09
C VAL A 12 -1.61 25.83 34.69
N ILE A 13 -2.18 24.89 35.45
CA ILE A 13 -2.10 23.46 35.13
C ILE A 13 -2.81 23.16 33.81
N VAL A 14 -4.02 23.69 33.59
CA VAL A 14 -4.76 23.53 32.32
C VAL A 14 -3.95 24.09 31.14
N SER A 15 -3.31 25.24 31.31
CA SER A 15 -2.50 25.86 30.26
C SER A 15 -1.28 25.00 29.89
N VAL A 16 -0.59 24.45 30.89
CA VAL A 16 0.59 23.58 30.68
C VAL A 16 0.20 22.23 30.08
N VAL A 17 -0.95 21.67 30.44
CA VAL A 17 -1.44 20.40 29.89
C VAL A 17 -1.83 20.57 28.41
N VAL A 18 -2.57 21.62 28.06
CA VAL A 18 -3.01 21.87 26.67
C VAL A 18 -1.83 22.12 25.72
N LEU A 19 -0.69 22.65 26.22
CA LEU A 19 0.52 22.87 25.43
C LEU A 19 1.35 21.59 25.16
N ARG A 20 1.08 20.46 25.84
CA ARG A 20 1.89 19.24 25.70
C ARG A 20 1.41 18.25 24.64
N ASP A 21 0.20 18.41 24.11
CA ASP A 21 -0.41 17.44 23.18
C ASP A 21 -0.26 17.79 21.69
N VAL A 22 0.60 18.75 21.33
CA VAL A 22 1.00 19.00 19.93
C VAL A 22 2.34 18.34 19.64
N THR A 23 2.48 17.06 19.97
CA THR A 23 3.52 16.23 19.36
C THR A 23 2.91 15.64 18.09
N ALA A 24 2.98 16.41 17.00
CA ALA A 24 2.89 15.81 15.68
C ALA A 24 3.90 14.66 15.66
N GLN A 25 3.38 13.43 15.61
CA GLN A 25 4.16 12.22 15.41
C GLN A 25 4.87 12.40 14.07
N VAL A 26 6.08 12.94 14.08
CA VAL A 26 6.95 12.96 12.92
C VAL A 26 7.25 11.49 12.68
N GLU A 27 6.55 10.85 11.74
CA GLU A 27 6.98 9.57 11.18
C GLU A 27 8.42 9.80 10.70
N GLU A 28 9.40 9.35 11.49
CA GLU A 28 10.80 9.43 11.12
C GLU A 28 11.01 8.44 9.98
N CYS A 29 11.15 9.01 8.77
CA CYS A 29 11.46 8.21 7.60
C CYS A 29 12.77 7.46 7.82
N PRO A 30 12.83 6.15 7.53
CA PRO A 30 14.06 5.38 7.70
C PRO A 30 15.17 6.01 6.86
N GLN A 31 16.20 6.55 7.52
CA GLN A 31 17.28 7.26 6.85
C GLN A 31 18.30 6.29 6.23
N TYR A 32 18.44 5.12 6.86
CA TYR A 32 19.39 4.08 6.49
C TYR A 32 18.72 2.70 6.34
N CYS A 33 18.90 2.09 5.18
CA CYS A 33 18.54 0.70 4.92
C CYS A 33 19.82 -0.14 5.01
N SER A 34 19.98 -0.87 6.12
CA SER A 34 21.14 -1.74 6.32
C SER A 34 21.02 -3.00 5.44
N PRO A 35 22.10 -3.45 4.79
CA PRO A 35 22.10 -4.72 4.04
C PRO A 35 21.85 -5.95 4.93
N VAL A 36 21.96 -5.81 6.26
CA VAL A 36 21.65 -6.87 7.24
C VAL A 36 20.13 -6.97 7.49
N ASN A 37 19.38 -5.89 7.26
CA ASN A 37 17.91 -5.87 7.25
C ASN A 37 17.36 -6.15 5.84
N ASN A 38 18.05 -7.01 5.08
CA ASN A 38 17.68 -7.49 3.73
C ASN A 38 16.44 -8.41 3.71
N ASN A 39 15.62 -8.44 4.76
CA ASN A 39 14.63 -9.50 4.97
C ASN A 39 13.44 -9.47 4.01
N TYR A 40 13.38 -8.52 3.09
CA TYR A 40 12.34 -8.50 2.09
C TYR A 40 13.01 -8.10 0.79
N GLY A 41 13.12 -9.06 -0.13
CA GLY A 41 13.70 -8.88 -1.46
C GLY A 41 12.99 -7.79 -2.28
N PRO A 42 13.14 -7.77 -3.61
CA PRO A 42 12.56 -6.70 -4.42
C PRO A 42 11.06 -6.55 -4.14
N ALA A 43 10.54 -5.33 -4.19
CA ALA A 43 9.14 -5.03 -3.89
C ALA A 43 8.54 -4.15 -4.98
N CYS A 44 7.28 -4.39 -5.34
CA CYS A 44 6.57 -3.60 -6.32
C CYS A 44 5.65 -2.59 -5.63
N ALA A 45 5.76 -1.33 -6.04
CA ALA A 45 4.90 -0.25 -5.56
C ALA A 45 4.22 0.47 -6.74
N SER A 46 3.02 1.02 -6.51
CA SER A 46 2.31 1.87 -7.44
C SER A 46 2.39 3.35 -7.05
N PHE A 47 2.37 4.19 -8.06
CA PHE A 47 2.40 5.65 -8.01
C PHE A 47 1.25 6.15 -8.87
N GLY A 48 0.03 6.07 -8.36
CA GLY A 48 -1.18 6.27 -9.15
C GLY A 48 -1.30 5.24 -10.29
N ARG A 49 -0.88 5.60 -11.50
CA ARG A 49 -0.95 4.73 -12.70
C ARG A 49 0.36 4.06 -13.08
N SER A 50 1.46 4.37 -12.41
CA SER A 50 2.79 3.83 -12.71
C SER A 50 3.21 2.81 -11.65
N PHE A 51 4.03 1.84 -12.03
CA PHE A 51 4.59 0.85 -11.12
C PHE A 51 6.11 0.96 -11.11
N LYS A 52 6.72 0.79 -9.94
CA LYS A 52 8.18 0.82 -9.76
C LYS A 52 8.60 -0.31 -8.84
N THR A 53 9.65 -1.01 -9.26
CA THR A 53 10.32 -2.02 -8.43
C THR A 53 11.35 -1.34 -7.55
N PHE A 54 11.29 -1.63 -6.26
CA PHE A 54 12.28 -1.29 -5.27
C PHE A 54 13.19 -2.50 -5.00
N PRO A 55 14.48 -2.28 -4.70
CA PRO A 55 15.41 -3.37 -4.45
C PRO A 55 15.10 -4.14 -3.15
N ASN A 56 14.43 -3.50 -2.19
CA ASN A 56 13.94 -4.09 -0.95
C ASN A 56 12.78 -3.24 -0.40
N LEU A 57 12.05 -3.78 0.59
CA LEU A 57 10.96 -3.04 1.26
C LEU A 57 11.44 -1.78 1.98
N CYS A 58 12.66 -1.76 2.55
CA CYS A 58 13.15 -0.60 3.28
C CYS A 58 13.26 0.64 2.38
N GLU A 59 13.80 0.48 1.17
CA GLU A 59 13.89 1.56 0.18
C GLU A 59 12.50 2.04 -0.25
N LEU A 60 11.52 1.13 -0.36
CA LEU A 60 10.12 1.49 -0.64
C LEU A 60 9.55 2.35 0.50
N PHE A 61 9.72 1.93 1.75
CA PHE A 61 9.23 2.68 2.92
C PHE A 61 9.91 4.04 3.05
N LYS A 62 11.22 4.11 2.79
CA LYS A 62 11.98 5.36 2.77
C LYS A 62 11.42 6.33 1.74
N GLU A 63 11.21 5.89 0.51
CA GLU A 63 10.66 6.74 -0.56
C GLU A 63 9.20 7.13 -0.27
N ARG A 64 8.38 6.21 0.24
CA ARG A 64 6.99 6.48 0.65
C ARG A 64 6.94 7.58 1.70
N CYS A 65 7.75 7.47 2.73
CA CYS A 65 7.76 8.43 3.83
C CYS A 65 8.28 9.80 3.35
N ALA A 66 9.37 9.83 2.57
CA ALA A 66 9.88 11.06 1.99
C ALA A 66 8.84 11.75 1.07
N SER A 67 8.10 10.96 0.29
CA SER A 67 7.02 11.47 -0.56
C SER A 67 5.90 12.09 0.27
N ARG A 68 5.42 11.42 1.32
CA ARG A 68 4.39 11.96 2.24
C ARG A 68 4.83 13.27 2.87
N ARG A 69 6.08 13.36 3.32
CA ARG A 69 6.63 14.57 3.97
C ARG A 69 6.70 15.77 3.03
N ASN A 70 7.01 15.52 1.76
CA ASN A 70 7.18 16.57 0.75
C ASN A 70 5.90 16.88 -0.04
N GLY A 71 4.75 16.28 0.32
CA GLY A 71 3.50 16.42 -0.44
C GLY A 71 3.57 15.78 -1.84
N GLY A 72 4.45 14.79 -2.02
CA GLY A 72 4.65 14.05 -3.26
C GLY A 72 3.55 13.01 -3.53
N PRO A 73 3.72 12.19 -4.59
CA PRO A 73 2.75 11.17 -4.97
C PRO A 73 2.57 10.09 -3.89
N VAL A 74 1.35 9.58 -3.75
CA VAL A 74 1.06 8.45 -2.85
C VAL A 74 1.70 7.18 -3.43
N ILE A 75 2.57 6.55 -2.63
CA ILE A 75 3.27 5.32 -2.99
C ILE A 75 2.60 4.15 -2.27
N GLU A 76 1.90 3.29 -3.00
CA GLU A 76 1.20 2.13 -2.43
C GLU A 76 1.97 0.85 -2.71
N PHE A 77 2.01 -0.05 -1.73
CA PHE A 77 2.68 -1.33 -1.88
C PHE A 77 1.72 -2.27 -2.60
N VAL A 78 2.20 -2.95 -3.64
CA VAL A 78 1.39 -3.83 -4.48
C VAL A 78 1.68 -5.29 -4.15
N LYS A 79 2.96 -5.69 -4.21
CA LYS A 79 3.39 -7.07 -3.97
C LYS A 79 4.87 -7.17 -3.64
N ASP A 80 5.24 -8.27 -3.02
CA ASP A 80 6.63 -8.74 -2.98
C ASP A 80 7.08 -9.20 -4.39
N GLY A 81 8.38 -9.10 -4.63
CA GLY A 81 9.00 -9.31 -5.92
C GLY A 81 8.98 -8.07 -6.83
N SER A 82 9.65 -8.20 -7.98
CA SER A 82 9.67 -7.14 -8.99
C SER A 82 8.29 -6.89 -9.59
N CYS A 83 8.03 -5.65 -10.00
CA CYS A 83 6.95 -5.34 -10.92
C CYS A 83 7.22 -6.09 -12.22
N THR A 84 6.43 -7.12 -12.48
CA THR A 84 6.45 -7.86 -13.74
C THR A 84 5.93 -6.92 -14.82
N THR A 85 6.75 -6.62 -15.85
CA THR A 85 6.47 -5.69 -16.95
C THR A 85 5.28 -6.06 -17.84
N SER A 86 4.41 -6.97 -17.41
CA SER A 86 3.19 -7.32 -18.13
C SER A 86 1.97 -6.46 -17.79
N VAL A 87 2.17 -5.27 -17.20
CA VAL A 87 1.10 -4.26 -17.14
C VAL A 87 1.64 -2.89 -17.55
N GLN A 88 1.50 -2.64 -18.85
CA GLN A 88 1.25 -1.34 -19.48
C GLN A 88 2.43 -0.37 -19.64
N ASN A 89 3.08 -0.48 -20.80
CA ASN A 89 3.10 0.67 -21.69
C ASN A 89 1.63 1.14 -21.88
N PRO A 90 1.22 2.35 -21.45
CA PRO A 90 -0.17 2.80 -21.54
C PRO A 90 -0.64 3.06 -22.98
N ARG A 91 0.05 2.56 -24.01
CA ARG A 91 -0.35 2.71 -25.42
C ARG A 91 -1.16 1.58 -26.03
N ARG A 92 -1.47 0.50 -25.31
CA ARG A 92 -2.63 -0.35 -25.60
C ARG A 92 -3.06 -1.04 -24.32
N ILE A 93 -4.16 -0.59 -23.73
CA ILE A 93 -5.07 -1.53 -23.09
C ILE A 93 -5.56 -2.41 -24.25
N GLN A 94 -4.86 -3.51 -24.54
CA GLN A 94 -5.51 -4.57 -25.30
C GLN A 94 -6.62 -5.06 -24.36
N PRO A 95 -7.89 -5.09 -24.81
CA PRO A 95 -8.91 -5.78 -24.04
C PRO A 95 -8.39 -7.18 -23.72
N ALA A 96 -8.68 -7.70 -22.53
CA ALA A 96 -8.34 -9.07 -22.20
C ALA A 96 -8.90 -9.96 -23.33
N VAL A 97 -8.01 -10.50 -24.17
CA VAL A 97 -8.40 -11.38 -25.26
C VAL A 97 -8.58 -12.75 -24.61
N CYS A 98 -9.83 -13.15 -24.43
CA CYS A 98 -10.15 -14.50 -24.01
C CYS A 98 -9.67 -15.48 -25.09
N PRO A 99 -8.97 -16.57 -24.74
CA PRO A 99 -8.68 -17.63 -25.70
C PRO A 99 -10.00 -18.22 -26.23
N GLU A 100 -10.06 -18.59 -27.52
CA GLU A 100 -11.27 -19.21 -28.12
C GLU A 100 -11.60 -20.59 -27.53
N SER A 101 -10.64 -21.25 -26.90
CA SER A 101 -10.81 -22.60 -26.37
C SER A 101 -9.92 -22.89 -25.17
N CYS A 102 -10.42 -23.71 -24.26
CA CYS A 102 -9.67 -24.24 -23.13
C CYS A 102 -8.93 -25.54 -23.50
N PRO A 103 -7.64 -25.69 -23.13
CA PRO A 103 -6.90 -26.92 -23.39
C PRO A 103 -7.44 -28.08 -22.55
N ALA A 104 -7.82 -29.17 -23.21
CA ALA A 104 -8.45 -30.35 -22.60
C ALA A 104 -7.54 -31.14 -21.64
N ASN A 105 -6.27 -30.77 -21.53
CA ASN A 105 -5.27 -31.40 -20.68
C ASN A 105 -4.87 -30.54 -19.46
N SER A 106 -5.57 -29.43 -19.21
CA SER A 106 -5.29 -28.63 -18.02
C SER A 106 -5.82 -29.36 -16.79
N ASN A 107 -4.99 -29.51 -15.77
CA ASN A 107 -5.40 -30.02 -14.46
C ASN A 107 -6.29 -29.03 -13.68
N ASP A 108 -6.94 -28.09 -14.38
CA ASP A 108 -7.88 -27.10 -13.85
C ASP A 108 -9.27 -27.70 -13.59
N SER A 109 -9.32 -28.99 -13.25
CA SER A 109 -10.54 -29.72 -12.94
C SER A 109 -11.07 -29.25 -11.60
N GLY A 110 -11.91 -28.23 -11.60
CA GLY A 110 -12.54 -27.73 -10.39
C GLY A 110 -13.50 -26.60 -10.69
N ALA A 111 -14.77 -26.77 -10.30
CA ALA A 111 -15.74 -25.71 -10.48
C ALA A 111 -15.35 -24.47 -9.67
N VAL A 112 -15.29 -23.31 -10.32
CA VAL A 112 -14.95 -22.02 -9.69
C VAL A 112 -16.17 -21.11 -9.69
N CYS A 113 -16.29 -20.25 -8.68
CA CYS A 113 -17.34 -19.25 -8.61
C CYS A 113 -16.72 -17.85 -8.76
N ALA A 114 -17.22 -17.06 -9.70
CA ALA A 114 -16.71 -15.72 -9.98
C ALA A 114 -17.84 -14.70 -10.16
N LEU A 115 -17.53 -13.45 -9.87
CA LEU A 115 -18.44 -12.32 -10.04
C LEU A 115 -18.40 -11.84 -11.49
N VAL A 116 -19.50 -12.01 -12.22
CA VAL A 116 -19.67 -11.54 -13.60
C VAL A 116 -20.71 -10.41 -13.61
N GLY A 117 -20.22 -9.18 -13.77
CA GLY A 117 -21.05 -7.99 -13.60
C GLY A 117 -21.47 -7.85 -12.13
N SER A 118 -22.75 -8.06 -11.84
CA SER A 118 -23.32 -7.98 -10.48
C SER A 118 -23.81 -9.32 -9.93
N ASN A 119 -23.57 -10.44 -10.63
CA ASN A 119 -24.02 -11.77 -10.23
C ASN A 119 -22.85 -12.74 -10.10
N PHE A 120 -22.94 -13.67 -9.16
CA PHE A 120 -22.01 -14.79 -9.07
C PHE A 120 -22.41 -15.88 -10.07
N LYS A 121 -21.44 -16.35 -10.86
CA LYS A 121 -21.59 -17.48 -11.78
C LYS A 121 -20.60 -18.57 -11.42
N THR A 122 -21.05 -19.81 -11.52
CA THR A 122 -20.19 -20.99 -11.36
C THR A 122 -19.75 -21.46 -12.74
N PHE A 123 -18.46 -21.68 -12.89
CA PHE A 123 -17.80 -22.18 -14.08
C PHE A 123 -17.26 -23.58 -13.80
N PRO A 124 -17.22 -24.49 -14.78
CA PRO A 124 -16.77 -25.86 -14.56
C PRO A 124 -15.27 -25.98 -14.29
N ASN A 125 -14.48 -24.99 -14.70
CA ASN A 125 -13.05 -24.90 -14.50
C ASN A 125 -12.58 -23.43 -14.51
N TYR A 126 -11.33 -23.18 -14.13
CA TYR A 126 -10.75 -21.84 -14.11
C TYR A 126 -10.58 -21.22 -15.49
N CYS A 127 -10.46 -22.04 -16.54
CA CYS A 127 -10.29 -21.55 -17.91
C CYS A 127 -11.60 -21.02 -18.52
N GLU A 128 -12.75 -21.59 -18.12
CA GLU A 128 -14.07 -21.16 -18.56
C GLU A 128 -14.63 -19.95 -17.79
N MET A 129 -13.91 -19.46 -16.77
CA MET A 129 -14.25 -18.29 -15.94
C MET A 129 -14.03 -16.96 -16.68
#